data_AF-A0A1H6J117-F1
#
_entry.id   AF-A0A1H6J117-F1
#
_cell.length_a   1.000
_cell.length_b   1.000
_cell.length_c   1.000
_cell.angle_alpha   90.00
_cell.angle_beta   90.00
_cell.angle_gamma   90.00
#
_symmetry.space_group_name_H-M   'P 1'
#
loop_
_entity.id
_entity.type
_entity.pdbx_description
1 polymer ?
#
loop_
_entity_poly.entity_id
_entity_poly.type
_entity_poly.pdbx_seq_one_letter_code
_entity_poly.pdbx_strand_id
1 'polypeptide(L)'
;MSAIPTEWGEPDSRLGVYYELLWIGLAVVVLAALAYWEPFSITVSITPQRLAGATILGVVLGIAVMYVSFVNERFQRLWADFRIRFISLFVLIMGGQLGLAVAPTWTVLTMLATFLTLIPLRLAIYLRTR
;
A
#
# COMPACT_ATOMS: atom_id res chain seq x y z
N MET A 1 -6.97 -12.58 -19.95
CA MET A 1 -7.94 -11.47 -19.95
C MET A 1 -7.79 -10.74 -18.61
N SER A 2 -7.61 -9.42 -18.62
CA SER A 2 -7.60 -8.63 -17.38
C SER A 2 -9.05 -8.44 -16.92
N ALA A 3 -9.35 -8.76 -15.66
CA ALA A 3 -10.66 -8.49 -15.07
C ALA A 3 -10.91 -6.98 -14.84
N ILE A 4 -9.85 -6.17 -14.94
CA ILE A 4 -9.88 -4.72 -14.75
C ILE A 4 -9.68 -4.07 -16.14
N PRO A 5 -10.58 -3.15 -16.56
CA PRO A 5 -10.40 -2.39 -17.80
C PRO A 5 -9.08 -1.62 -17.80
N THR A 6 -8.37 -1.59 -18.92
CA THR A 6 -7.07 -0.89 -19.05
C THR A 6 -7.18 0.62 -18.82
N GLU A 7 -8.32 1.21 -19.19
CA GLU A 7 -8.73 2.60 -18.94
C GLU A 7 -8.81 2.96 -17.43
N TRP A 8 -8.84 1.98 -16.53
CA TRP A 8 -8.80 2.24 -15.08
C TRP A 8 -7.37 2.43 -14.55
N GLY A 9 -6.36 2.08 -15.35
CA GLY A 9 -4.96 2.35 -15.02
C GLY A 9 -4.53 3.79 -15.31
N GLU A 10 -5.37 4.58 -16.00
CA GLU A 10 -5.07 5.97 -16.33
C GLU A 10 -5.17 6.86 -15.08
N PRO A 11 -4.25 7.82 -14.90
CA PRO A 11 -4.18 8.62 -13.67
C PRO A 11 -5.40 9.53 -13.45
N ASP A 12 -6.08 9.94 -14.52
CA ASP A 12 -7.31 10.75 -14.56
C ASP A 12 -8.60 9.91 -14.55
N SER A 13 -8.49 8.58 -14.51
CA SER A 13 -9.65 7.68 -14.47
C SER A 13 -10.38 7.74 -13.13
N ARG A 14 -11.61 8.27 -13.15
CA ARG A 14 -12.43 8.38 -11.94
C ARG A 14 -12.79 7.02 -11.34
N LEU A 15 -13.09 6.03 -12.19
CA LEU A 15 -13.40 4.66 -11.75
C LEU A 15 -12.16 3.94 -11.23
N GLY A 16 -11.00 4.16 -11.87
CA GLY A 16 -9.71 3.66 -11.38
C GLY A 16 -9.38 4.17 -9.99
N VAL A 17 -9.56 5.47 -9.74
CA VAL A 17 -9.36 6.07 -8.41
C VAL A 17 -10.29 5.47 -7.36
N TYR A 18 -11.59 5.33 -7.64
CA TYR A 18 -12.50 4.72 -6.67
C TYR A 18 -12.16 3.25 -6.38
N TYR A 19 -11.78 2.49 -7.41
CA TYR A 19 -11.34 1.11 -7.25
C TYR A 19 -10.09 1.02 -6.36
N GLU A 20 -9.07 1.83 -6.64
CA GLU A 20 -7.84 1.87 -5.82
C GLU A 20 -8.12 2.31 -4.38
N LEU A 21 -8.89 3.38 -4.18
CA LEU A 21 -9.24 3.87 -2.85
C LEU A 21 -10.07 2.85 -2.05
N LEU A 22 -10.95 2.09 -2.71
CA LEU A 22 -11.69 1.01 -2.06
C LEU A 22 -10.76 -0.08 -1.55
N TRP A 23 -9.78 -0.51 -2.37
CA TRP A 23 -8.80 -1.52 -1.94
C TRP A 23 -7.86 -1.02 -0.86
N ILE A 24 -7.40 0.24 -0.96
CA ILE A 24 -6.59 0.87 0.09
C ILE A 24 -7.40 0.98 1.39
N GLY A 25 -8.66 1.41 1.31
CA GLY A 25 -9.56 1.51 2.45
C GLY A 25 -9.80 0.14 3.11
N LEU A 26 -10.03 -0.90 2.31
CA LEU A 26 -10.18 -2.27 2.80
C LEU A 26 -8.90 -2.76 3.50
N ALA A 27 -7.72 -2.49 2.92
CA ALA A 27 -6.45 -2.83 3.53
C ALA A 27 -6.24 -2.12 4.88
N VAL A 28 -6.60 -0.83 4.98
CA VAL A 28 -6.59 -0.08 6.25
C VAL A 28 -7.50 -0.73 7.27
N VAL A 29 -8.73 -1.10 6.89
CA VAL A 29 -9.69 -1.77 7.80
C VAL A 29 -9.13 -3.09 8.32
N VAL A 30 -8.56 -3.92 7.44
CA VAL A 30 -7.96 -5.21 7.82
C VAL A 30 -6.78 -5.00 8.77
N LEU A 31 -5.87 -4.08 8.47
CA LEU A 31 -4.71 -3.81 9.32
C LEU A 31 -5.09 -3.16 10.66
N ALA A 32 -6.10 -2.29 10.68
CA ALA A 32 -6.63 -1.72 11.90
C ALA A 32 -7.29 -2.81 12.78
N ALA A 33 -8.02 -3.74 12.16
CA ALA A 33 -8.56 -4.90 12.85
C ALA A 33 -7.44 -5.79 13.43
N LEU A 34 -6.36 -6.03 12.68
CA LEU A 34 -5.18 -6.75 13.20
C LEU A 34 -4.56 -6.04 14.41
N ALA A 35 -4.45 -4.71 14.36
CA ALA A 35 -3.91 -3.90 15.45
C ALA A 35 -4.82 -3.89 16.70
N TYR A 36 -6.14 -3.92 16.50
CA TYR A 36 -7.11 -3.84 17.59
C TYR A 36 -7.44 -5.18 18.23
N TRP A 37 -7.64 -6.22 17.42
CA TRP A 37 -8.03 -7.55 17.89
C TRP A 37 -6.85 -8.47 18.22
N GLU A 38 -5.64 -8.14 17.76
CA GLU A 38 -4.42 -8.95 17.96
C GLU A 38 -4.60 -10.46 17.66
N PRO A 39 -5.22 -10.84 16.52
CA PRO A 39 -5.45 -12.25 16.22
C PRO A 39 -4.12 -12.99 15.97
N PHE A 40 -4.11 -14.31 16.17
CA PHE A 40 -2.96 -15.19 15.94
C PHE A 40 -1.73 -14.90 16.84
N SER A 41 -1.95 -14.38 18.04
CA SER A 41 -0.89 -14.02 19.01
C SER A 41 0.04 -12.88 18.52
N ILE A 42 -0.44 -12.06 17.57
CA ILE A 42 0.28 -10.88 17.06
C ILE A 42 0.12 -9.75 18.08
N THR A 43 1.14 -9.51 18.90
CA THR A 43 1.12 -8.43 19.91
C THR A 43 1.57 -7.10 19.31
N VAL A 44 0.72 -6.07 19.39
CA VAL A 44 0.98 -4.74 18.83
C VAL A 44 1.16 -3.74 19.96
N SER A 45 2.41 -3.60 20.43
CA SER A 45 2.71 -2.67 21.52
C SER A 45 2.87 -1.23 21.00
N ILE A 46 1.81 -0.43 21.10
CA ILE A 46 1.82 0.95 20.62
C ILE A 46 2.52 1.85 21.66
N THR A 47 3.81 2.10 21.46
CA THR A 47 4.57 3.12 22.20
C THR A 47 4.78 4.36 21.33
N PRO A 48 4.91 5.57 21.91
CA PRO A 48 5.10 6.80 21.11
C PRO A 48 6.28 6.72 20.13
N GLN A 49 7.39 6.09 20.56
CA GLN A 49 8.58 5.90 19.72
C GLN A 49 8.32 4.97 18.53
N ARG A 50 7.67 3.81 18.76
CA ARG A 50 7.34 2.86 17.69
C ARG A 50 6.32 3.44 16.72
N LEU A 51 5.34 4.18 17.23
CA LEU A 51 4.35 4.87 16.42
C LEU A 51 5.00 5.92 15.52
N ALA A 52 5.84 6.80 16.07
CA ALA A 52 6.54 7.83 15.30
C ALA A 52 7.46 7.22 14.24
N GLY A 53 8.27 6.23 14.62
CA GLY A 53 9.19 5.56 13.70
C GLY A 53 8.49 4.84 12.56
N ALA A 54 7.45 4.06 12.88
CA ALA A 54 6.67 3.33 11.88
C ALA A 54 5.88 4.28 10.96
N THR A 55 5.42 5.42 11.49
CA THR A 55 4.74 6.45 10.69
C THR A 55 5.69 7.09 9.70
N ILE A 56 6.89 7.51 10.13
CA ILE A 56 7.90 8.07 9.23
C ILE A 56 8.25 7.08 8.13
N LEU A 57 8.54 5.82 8.50
CA LEU A 57 8.89 4.78 7.55
C LEU A 57 7.74 4.48 6.59
N GLY A 58 6.51 4.43 7.10
CA GLY A 58 5.31 4.21 6.30
C GLY A 58 5.02 5.33 5.31
N VAL A 59 5.19 6.59 5.72
CA VAL A 59 5.05 7.77 4.84
C VAL A 59 6.09 7.75 3.72
N VAL A 60 7.36 7.49 4.05
CA VAL A 60 8.44 7.38 3.05
C VAL A 60 8.14 6.28 2.04
N LEU A 61 7.70 5.10 2.51
CA LEU A 61 7.28 4.01 1.63
C LEU A 61 6.07 4.41 0.77
N GLY A 62 5.06 5.09 1.33
CA GLY A 62 3.89 5.54 0.58
C GLY A 62 4.24 6.49 -0.56
N ILE A 63 5.11 7.47 -0.29
CA ILE A 63 5.62 8.40 -1.29
C ILE A 63 6.43 7.64 -2.36
N ALA A 64 7.33 6.74 -1.96
CA ALA A 64 8.15 5.97 -2.87
C ALA A 64 7.32 5.09 -3.81
N VAL A 65 6.35 4.34 -3.26
CA VAL A 65 5.43 3.48 -4.02
C VAL A 65 4.65 4.30 -5.05
N MET A 66 4.14 5.46 -4.66
CA MET A 66 3.42 6.33 -5.58
C MET A 66 4.30 6.87 -6.70
N TYR A 67 5.48 7.39 -6.35
CA TYR A 67 6.43 7.91 -7.33
C TYR A 67 6.78 6.84 -8.37
N VAL A 68 7.07 5.64 -7.89
CA VAL A 68 7.39 4.49 -8.74
C VAL A 68 6.20 4.09 -9.63
N SER A 69 4.98 4.14 -9.09
CA SER A 69 3.77 3.70 -9.81
C SER A 69 3.30 4.69 -10.88
N PHE A 70 3.42 5.99 -10.66
CA PHE A 70 2.83 7.02 -11.51
C PHE A 70 3.82 7.94 -12.23
N VAL A 71 5.05 8.08 -11.74
CA VAL A 71 6.06 8.98 -12.35
C VAL A 71 7.04 8.21 -13.23
N ASN A 72 7.33 6.95 -12.91
CA ASN A 72 8.34 6.18 -13.63
C ASN A 72 7.74 5.30 -14.75
N GLU A 73 7.74 5.82 -15.98
CA GLU A 73 7.26 5.07 -17.16
C GLU A 73 7.95 3.71 -17.35
N ARG A 74 9.23 3.58 -16.98
CA ARG A 74 9.95 2.31 -17.09
C ARG A 74 9.37 1.27 -16.14
N PHE A 75 8.97 1.71 -14.94
CA PHE A 75 8.38 0.83 -13.96
C PHE A 75 6.94 0.45 -14.34
N GLN A 76 6.17 1.38 -14.93
CA GLN A 76 4.85 1.05 -15.49
C GLN A 76 4.93 -0.02 -16.57
N ARG A 77 5.92 0.06 -17.49
CA ARG A 77 6.14 -0.97 -18.51
C ARG A 77 6.60 -2.30 -17.90
N LEU A 78 7.47 -2.28 -16.89
CA LEU A 78 7.87 -3.49 -16.16
C LEU A 78 6.68 -4.13 -15.44
N TRP A 79 5.78 -3.31 -14.87
CA TRP A 79 4.60 -3.78 -14.15
C TRP A 79 3.49 -4.32 -15.06
N ALA A 80 3.52 -3.96 -16.34
CA ALA A 80 2.64 -4.53 -17.36
C ALA A 80 3.00 -6.01 -17.66
N ASP A 81 4.24 -6.44 -17.40
CA ASP A 81 4.62 -7.84 -17.47
C ASP A 81 4.03 -8.61 -16.27
N PHE A 82 3.14 -9.54 -16.59
CA PHE A 82 2.49 -10.39 -15.59
C PHE A 82 3.49 -11.14 -14.70
N ARG A 83 4.61 -11.64 -15.24
CA ARG A 83 5.61 -12.40 -14.48
C ARG A 83 6.30 -11.52 -13.46
N ILE A 84 6.68 -10.31 -13.86
CA ILE A 84 7.35 -9.35 -12.99
C ILE A 84 6.39 -8.91 -11.89
N ARG A 85 5.16 -8.52 -12.27
CA ARG A 85 4.11 -8.17 -11.31
C ARG A 85 3.84 -9.28 -10.31
N PHE A 86 3.74 -10.53 -10.76
CA PHE A 86 3.51 -11.67 -9.89
C PHE A 86 4.67 -11.87 -8.90
N ILE A 87 5.91 -11.88 -9.37
CA ILE A 87 7.10 -12.06 -8.51
C ILE A 87 7.20 -10.92 -7.49
N SER A 88 6.99 -9.68 -7.91
CA SER A 88 7.04 -8.53 -7.01
C SER A 88 5.95 -8.58 -5.94
N LEU A 89 4.71 -8.91 -6.30
CA LEU A 89 3.62 -9.08 -5.34
C LEU A 89 3.89 -10.26 -4.39
N PHE A 90 4.43 -11.37 -4.90
CA PHE A 90 4.82 -12.51 -4.09
C PHE A 90 5.89 -12.12 -3.06
N VAL A 91 6.95 -11.46 -3.49
CA VAL A 91 8.02 -10.97 -2.59
C VAL A 91 7.45 -9.99 -1.56
N LEU A 92 6.54 -9.10 -1.96
CA LEU A 92 5.89 -8.15 -1.06
C LEU A 92 5.06 -8.87 0.01
N ILE A 93 4.26 -9.87 -0.38
CA ILE A 93 3.44 -10.66 0.55
C ILE A 93 4.31 -11.48 1.50
N MET A 94 5.32 -12.19 0.98
CA MET A 94 6.23 -12.99 1.80
C MET A 94 7.04 -12.11 2.76
N GLY A 95 7.51 -10.94 2.30
CA GLY A 95 8.20 -9.97 3.14
C GLY A 95 7.28 -9.39 4.22
N GLY A 96 6.01 -9.13 3.90
CA GLY A 96 4.99 -8.72 4.85
C GLY A 96 4.73 -9.78 5.93
N GLN A 97 4.59 -11.04 5.53
CA GLN A 97 4.43 -12.16 6.46
C GLN A 97 5.65 -12.33 7.37
N LEU A 98 6.86 -12.26 6.84
CA LEU A 98 8.09 -12.30 7.63
C LEU A 98 8.14 -11.12 8.62
N GLY A 99 7.76 -9.92 8.17
CA GLY A 99 7.66 -8.74 9.03
C GLY A 99 6.67 -8.95 10.18
N LEU A 100 5.49 -9.51 9.90
CA LEU A 100 4.50 -9.83 10.93
C LEU A 100 5.02 -10.88 11.93
N ALA A 101 5.84 -11.83 11.48
CA ALA A 101 6.43 -12.84 12.37
C ALA A 101 7.55 -12.27 13.26
N VAL A 102 8.38 -11.36 12.73
CA VAL A 102 9.58 -10.86 13.41
C VAL A 102 9.33 -9.57 14.20
N ALA A 103 8.57 -8.64 13.62
CA ALA A 103 8.35 -7.30 14.15
C ALA A 103 6.89 -6.84 13.92
N PRO A 104 5.90 -7.56 14.49
CA PRO A 104 4.47 -7.37 14.20
C PRO A 104 4.01 -5.92 14.38
N THR A 105 4.42 -5.28 15.47
CA THR A 105 4.07 -3.89 15.75
C THR A 105 4.58 -2.94 14.65
N TRP A 106 5.84 -3.09 14.25
CA TRP A 106 6.43 -2.23 13.23
C TRP A 106 5.79 -2.46 11.87
N THR A 107 5.55 -3.72 11.49
CA THR A 107 4.94 -4.06 10.21
C THR A 107 3.52 -3.53 10.09
N VAL A 108 2.67 -3.75 11.10
CA VAL A 108 1.28 -3.27 11.09
C VAL A 108 1.21 -1.75 11.04
N LEU A 109 1.96 -1.06 11.91
CA LEU A 109 1.94 0.40 11.97
C LEU A 109 2.53 1.04 10.71
N THR A 110 3.60 0.46 10.16
CA THR A 110 4.21 0.95 8.92
C THR A 110 3.25 0.78 7.75
N MET A 111 2.65 -0.40 7.59
CA MET A 111 1.69 -0.65 6.52
C MET A 111 0.48 0.26 6.64
N LEU A 112 -0.06 0.46 7.84
CA LEU A 112 -1.15 1.42 8.07
C LEU A 112 -0.76 2.83 7.62
N ALA A 113 0.40 3.33 8.06
CA ALA A 113 0.88 4.65 7.67
C ALA A 113 1.11 4.75 6.16
N THR A 114 1.64 3.71 5.51
CA THR A 114 1.79 3.64 4.06
C THR A 114 0.45 3.76 3.35
N PHE A 115 -0.53 2.92 3.71
CA PHE A 115 -1.85 2.96 3.07
C PHE A 115 -2.58 4.28 3.31
N LEU A 116 -2.52 4.82 4.54
CA LEU A 116 -3.09 6.13 4.84
C LEU A 116 -2.42 7.26 4.06
N THR A 117 -1.12 7.15 3.77
CA THR A 117 -0.39 8.13 2.94
C THR A 117 -0.78 8.03 1.45
N LEU A 118 -1.08 6.82 0.97
CA LEU A 118 -1.47 6.60 -0.42
C LEU A 118 -2.82 7.26 -0.77
N ILE A 119 -3.75 7.35 0.19
CA ILE A 119 -5.07 7.98 0.00
C ILE A 119 -4.97 9.43 -0.50
N PRO A 120 -4.41 10.39 0.28
CA PRO A 120 -4.34 11.78 -0.14
C PRO A 120 -3.44 11.94 -1.37
N LEU A 121 -2.40 11.12 -1.49
CA LEU A 121 -1.45 11.22 -2.60
C LEU A 121 -2.08 10.78 -3.92
N ARG A 122 -2.91 9.73 -3.92
CA ARG A 122 -3.64 9.28 -5.12
C ARG A 122 -4.68 10.31 -5.54
N LEU A 123 -5.38 10.89 -4.56
CA LEU A 123 -6.34 11.96 -4.79
C LEU A 123 -5.67 13.21 -5.37
N ALA A 124 -4.49 13.57 -4.86
CA ALA A 124 -3.71 14.70 -5.37
C ALA A 124 -3.28 14.50 -6.83
N ILE A 125 -2.87 13.28 -7.21
CA ILE A 125 -2.55 12.96 -8.62
C ILE A 125 -3.80 13.12 -9.48
N TYR A 126 -4.92 12.53 -9.07
CA TYR A 126 -6.18 12.62 -9.81
C TYR A 126 -6.62 14.08 -10.02
N LEU A 127 -6.54 14.91 -8.98
CA LEU A 127 -6.89 16.33 -9.07
C LEU A 127 -5.91 17.14 -9.94
N ARG A 128 -4.66 16.69 -10.07
CA ARG A 128 -3.65 17.34 -10.93
C ARG A 128 -3.80 16.95 -12.40
N THR A 129 -4.25 15.74 -12.69
CA THR A 129 -4.39 15.21 -14.07
C THR A 129 -5.76 15.44 -14.68
N ARG A 130 -6.76 15.83 -13.88
CA ARG A 130 -8.09 16.25 -14.34
C ARG A 130 -8.11 17.71 -14.78
#